data_AF-A0AAV4H7S6-F1
#
_entry.id   AF-A0AAV4H7S6-F1
#
_cell.length_a   1.000
_cell.length_b   1.000
_cell.length_c   1.000
_cell.angle_alpha   90.00
_cell.angle_beta   90.00
_cell.angle_gamma   90.00
#
_symmetry.space_group_name_H-M   'P 1'
#
loop_
_entity.id
_entity.type
_entity.pdbx_description
1 polymer ?
#
loop_
_entity_poly.entity_id
_entity_poly.type
_entity_poly.pdbx_seq_one_letter_code
_entity_poly.pdbx_strand_id
1 'polypeptide(L)'
;MQLKPENSILCDVKIDQTVLENVEGFKYLGSVKTINGSCSKDTKMRIGMAKKKMIELNNVWKDHNIPIELKLKLLKCLIWPVMMYGCEAWSQKIDDDKRIEAAEMWLYRRILRVKWTDKRTK
;
A
#
# COMPACT_ATOMS: atom_id res chain seq x y z
N MET A 1 -3.65 -8.60 -41.89
CA MET A 1 -2.63 -7.54 -41.71
C MET A 1 -3.12 -6.62 -40.61
N GLN A 2 -2.79 -6.93 -39.34
CA GLN A 2 -3.14 -6.09 -38.19
C GLN A 2 -1.85 -5.53 -37.62
N LEU A 3 -1.75 -4.20 -37.65
CA LEU A 3 -0.62 -3.42 -37.17
C LEU A 3 -0.55 -3.60 -35.64
N LYS A 4 0.54 -4.20 -35.16
CA LYS A 4 0.91 -4.15 -33.75
C LYS A 4 1.23 -2.69 -33.41
N PRO A 5 0.78 -2.17 -32.26
CA PRO A 5 1.07 -0.79 -31.88
C PRO A 5 2.60 -0.61 -31.79
N GLU A 6 3.06 0.50 -32.34
CA GLU A 6 4.47 0.87 -32.44
C GLU A 6 5.15 0.75 -31.07
N ASN A 7 6.03 -0.23 -30.96
CA ASN A 7 6.86 -0.47 -29.79
C ASN A 7 7.74 0.77 -29.54
N SER A 8 7.37 1.53 -28.51
CA SER A 8 8.21 2.54 -27.90
C SER A 8 9.51 1.89 -27.39
N ILE A 9 10.55 1.96 -28.22
CA ILE A 9 11.99 1.80 -27.94
C ILE A 9 12.29 0.90 -26.72
N LEU A 10 12.28 -0.42 -26.92
CA LEU A 10 12.83 -1.39 -25.98
C LEU A 10 14.35 -1.39 -26.13
N CYS A 11 15.06 -0.66 -25.27
CA CYS A 11 16.52 -0.71 -25.23
C CYS A 11 16.97 -2.02 -24.58
N ASP A 12 17.74 -2.84 -25.30
CA ASP A 12 18.35 -4.05 -24.76
C ASP A 12 19.51 -3.68 -23.82
N VAL A 13 19.24 -3.75 -22.51
CA VAL A 13 20.27 -3.54 -21.48
C VAL A 13 21.06 -4.83 -21.29
N LYS A 14 22.38 -4.75 -21.44
CA LYS A 14 23.31 -5.88 -21.24
C LYS A 14 24.19 -5.61 -20.03
N ILE A 15 24.26 -6.58 -19.12
CA ILE A 15 25.22 -6.62 -18.00
C ILE A 15 26.01 -7.92 -18.13
N ASP A 16 27.34 -7.84 -18.14
CA ASP A 16 28.24 -9.00 -18.24
C ASP A 16 27.83 -9.99 -19.34
N GLN A 17 27.56 -9.48 -20.55
CA GLN A 17 27.10 -10.24 -21.72
C GLN A 17 25.71 -10.90 -21.61
N THR A 18 24.98 -10.67 -20.52
CA THR A 18 23.63 -11.18 -20.29
C THR A 18 22.61 -10.08 -20.61
N VAL A 19 21.62 -10.38 -21.45
CA VAL A 19 20.50 -9.46 -21.75
C VAL A 19 19.51 -9.53 -20.60
N LEU A 20 19.17 -8.38 -20.01
CA LEU A 20 18.15 -8.31 -18.96
C LEU A 20 16.74 -8.43 -19.55
N GLU A 21 15.89 -9.21 -18.89
CA GLU A 21 14.47 -9.29 -19.23
C GLU A 21 13.78 -7.95 -18.94
N ASN A 22 13.02 -7.45 -19.91
CA ASN A 22 12.21 -6.26 -19.73
C ASN A 22 10.81 -6.65 -19.20
N VAL A 23 10.48 -6.17 -18.01
CA VAL A 23 9.22 -6.47 -17.32
C VAL A 23 8.43 -5.20 -17.04
N GLU A 24 7.09 -5.28 -17.09
CA GLU A 24 6.23 -4.13 -16.81
C GLU A 24 6.38 -3.58 -15.39
N GLY A 25 6.81 -4.43 -14.45
CA GLY A 25 7.16 -4.03 -13.10
C GLY A 25 7.82 -5.16 -12.33
N PHE A 26 8.63 -4.77 -11.35
CA PHE A 26 9.40 -5.68 -10.52
C PHE A 26 9.41 -5.20 -9.08
N LYS A 27 9.71 -6.11 -8.16
CA LYS A 27 9.82 -5.80 -6.73
C LYS A 27 11.30 -5.56 -6.39
N TYR A 28 11.60 -4.37 -5.90
CA TYR A 28 12.93 -3.97 -5.46
C TYR A 28 12.89 -3.49 -4.01
N LEU A 29 13.68 -4.12 -3.14
CA LEU A 29 13.74 -3.82 -1.70
C LEU A 29 12.35 -3.74 -1.03
N GLY A 30 11.42 -4.56 -1.50
CA GLY A 30 10.04 -4.56 -1.00
C GLY A 30 9.09 -3.56 -1.67
N SER A 31 9.57 -2.59 -2.44
CA SER A 31 8.76 -1.63 -3.21
C SER A 31 8.53 -2.13 -4.64
N VAL A 32 7.34 -1.93 -5.19
CA VAL A 32 7.03 -2.28 -6.58
C VAL A 32 7.36 -1.10 -7.48
N LYS A 33 8.25 -1.32 -8.46
CA LYS A 33 8.59 -0.35 -9.50
C LYS A 33 7.94 -0.78 -10.80
N THR A 34 7.38 0.17 -11.55
CA THR A 34 6.69 -0.07 -12.81
C THR A 34 7.32 0.74 -13.94
N ILE A 35 7.19 0.25 -15.16
CA ILE A 35 7.73 0.91 -16.36
C ILE A 35 7.20 2.33 -16.57
N ASN A 36 5.95 2.59 -16.16
CA ASN A 36 5.32 3.90 -16.24
C ASN A 36 5.65 4.82 -15.04
N GLY A 37 6.51 4.40 -14.12
CA GLY A 37 6.90 5.16 -12.93
C GLY A 37 5.79 5.36 -11.89
N SER A 38 4.62 4.73 -12.06
CA SER A 38 3.47 4.95 -11.18
C SER A 38 3.62 4.26 -9.82
N CYS A 39 3.53 5.03 -8.74
CA CYS A 39 3.62 4.51 -7.37
C CYS A 39 2.35 3.80 -6.88
N SER A 40 1.23 3.93 -7.61
CA SER A 40 -0.08 3.39 -7.22
C SER A 40 -0.10 1.89 -6.94
N LYS A 41 0.72 1.08 -7.65
CA LYS A 41 0.83 -0.37 -7.36
C LYS A 41 1.51 -0.61 -6.00
N ASP A 42 2.55 0.16 -5.69
CA ASP A 42 3.28 0.08 -4.43
C ASP A 42 2.39 0.52 -3.26
N THR A 43 1.68 1.65 -3.39
CA THR A 43 0.74 2.13 -2.37
C THR A 43 -0.35 1.10 -2.07
N LYS A 44 -0.95 0.49 -3.10
CA LYS A 44 -1.94 -0.58 -2.93
C LYS A 44 -1.36 -1.79 -2.20
N MET A 45 -0.12 -2.18 -2.54
CA MET A 45 0.56 -3.29 -1.87
C MET A 45 0.81 -2.99 -0.39
N ARG A 46 1.30 -1.78 -0.05
CA ARG A 46 1.52 -1.36 1.34
C ARG A 46 0.25 -1.28 2.15
N ILE A 47 -0.84 -0.76 1.58
CA ILE A 47 -2.17 -0.80 2.21
C ILE A 47 -2.60 -2.25 2.47
N GLY A 48 -2.40 -3.14 1.50
CA GLY A 48 -2.69 -4.58 1.67
C GLY A 48 -1.89 -5.22 2.80
N MET A 49 -0.58 -4.94 2.88
CA MET A 49 0.29 -5.43 3.95
C MET A 49 -0.13 -4.89 5.32
N ALA A 50 -0.44 -3.60 5.43
CA ALA A 50 -0.92 -2.98 6.66
C ALA A 50 -2.25 -3.60 7.12
N LYS A 51 -3.20 -3.80 6.19
CA LYS A 51 -4.48 -4.47 6.47
C LYS A 51 -4.26 -5.92 6.92
N LYS A 52 -3.33 -6.65 6.31
CA LYS A 52 -2.96 -8.00 6.74
C LYS A 52 -2.45 -8.00 8.18
N LYS A 53 -1.53 -7.10 8.53
CA LYS A 53 -1.03 -6.95 9.92
C LYS A 53 -2.14 -6.58 10.90
N MET A 54 -3.08 -5.74 10.50
CA MET A 54 -4.25 -5.42 11.31
C MET A 54 -5.12 -6.65 11.59
N ILE A 55 -5.27 -7.55 10.61
CA ILE A 55 -6.02 -8.80 10.75
C ILE A 55 -5.25 -9.82 11.61
N GLU A 56 -3.92 -9.91 11.48
CA GLU A 56 -3.09 -10.78 12.33
C GLU A 56 -3.23 -10.42 13.82
N LEU A 57 -3.33 -9.12 14.15
CA LEU A 57 -3.46 -8.62 15.52
C LEU A 57 -4.93 -8.47 15.98
N ASN A 58 -5.87 -9.17 15.35
CA ASN A 58 -7.31 -8.98 15.58
C ASN A 58 -7.76 -9.25 17.02
N ASN A 59 -7.09 -10.15 17.73
CA ASN A 59 -7.31 -10.40 19.16
C ASN A 59 -7.04 -9.15 20.01
N VAL A 60 -5.92 -8.45 19.78
CA VAL A 60 -5.55 -7.22 20.49
C VAL A 60 -6.59 -6.11 20.26
N TRP A 61 -7.04 -5.94 19.02
CA TRP A 61 -8.03 -4.89 18.70
C TRP A 61 -9.41 -5.19 19.32
N LYS A 62 -9.78 -6.48 19.40
CA LYS A 62 -11.04 -6.98 19.97
C LYS A 62 -11.03 -7.18 21.48
N ASP A 63 -9.90 -7.05 22.16
CA ASP A 63 -9.85 -7.12 23.61
C ASP A 63 -10.50 -5.85 24.22
N HIS A 64 -11.32 -6.00 25.25
CA HIS A 64 -11.92 -4.88 25.98
C HIS A 64 -11.03 -4.36 27.11
N ASN A 65 -10.12 -5.19 27.61
CA ASN A 65 -9.23 -4.87 28.72
C ASN A 65 -8.11 -3.91 28.30
N ILE A 66 -7.84 -3.82 27.00
CA ILE A 66 -6.81 -2.94 26.44
C ILE A 66 -7.39 -1.55 26.19
N PRO A 67 -6.84 -0.49 26.81
CA PRO A 67 -7.33 0.87 26.63
C PRO A 67 -7.14 1.35 25.18
N ILE A 68 -8.08 2.18 24.70
CA ILE A 68 -8.08 2.69 23.33
C ILE A 68 -6.79 3.46 23.03
N GLU A 69 -6.29 4.24 23.98
CA GLU A 69 -5.04 4.99 23.83
C GLU A 69 -3.84 4.08 23.53
N LEU A 70 -3.76 2.92 24.19
CA LEU A 70 -2.69 1.95 23.93
C LEU A 70 -2.85 1.32 22.55
N LYS A 71 -4.09 1.03 22.12
CA LYS A 71 -4.35 0.55 20.75
C LYS A 71 -3.95 1.57 19.69
N LEU A 72 -4.20 2.86 19.93
CA LEU A 72 -3.77 3.92 19.03
C LEU A 72 -2.24 4.02 18.96
N LYS A 73 -1.54 3.87 20.09
CA LYS A 73 -0.07 3.78 20.11
C LYS A 73 0.42 2.57 19.32
N LEU A 74 -0.17 1.39 19.54
CA LEU A 74 0.17 0.17 18.79
C LEU A 74 -0.07 0.33 17.28
N LEU A 75 -1.18 0.96 16.87
CA LEU A 75 -1.45 1.27 15.47
C LEU A 75 -0.33 2.13 14.88
N LYS A 76 0.05 3.21 15.57
CA LYS A 76 1.13 4.13 15.16
C LYS A 76 2.49 3.45 15.07
N CYS A 77 2.80 2.51 15.96
CA CYS A 77 4.09 1.83 15.96
C CYS A 77 4.17 0.65 14.99
N LEU A 78 3.07 -0.09 14.77
CA LEU A 78 3.14 -1.38 14.07
C LEU A 78 2.51 -1.34 12.67
N ILE A 79 1.48 -0.54 12.45
CA ILE A 79 0.69 -0.57 11.22
C ILE A 79 1.03 0.62 10.31
N TRP A 80 1.14 1.82 10.88
CA TRP A 80 1.47 3.03 10.13
C TRP A 80 2.80 2.93 9.37
N PRO A 81 3.91 2.44 9.96
CA PRO A 81 5.18 2.32 9.24
C PRO A 81 5.11 1.32 8.08
N VAL A 82 4.31 0.26 8.21
CA VAL A 82 4.10 -0.72 7.13
C VAL A 82 3.34 -0.08 5.96
N MET A 83 2.33 0.73 6.27
CA MET A 83 1.53 1.42 5.26
C MET A 83 2.30 2.54 4.56
N MET A 84 3.14 3.27 5.31
CA MET A 84 3.87 4.46 4.82
C MET A 84 5.28 4.16 4.30
N TYR A 85 5.73 2.91 4.34
CA TYR A 85 7.08 2.59 3.86
C TYR A 85 7.24 2.98 2.38
N GLY A 86 8.25 3.81 2.11
CA GLY A 86 8.55 4.29 0.76
C GLY A 86 7.74 5.52 0.32
N CYS A 87 6.97 6.14 1.21
CA CYS A 87 6.17 7.33 0.89
C CYS A 87 7.01 8.51 0.37
N GLU A 88 8.25 8.68 0.84
CA GLU A 88 9.18 9.70 0.36
C GLU A 88 9.50 9.56 -1.14
N ALA A 89 9.42 8.34 -1.66
CA ALA A 89 9.67 8.02 -3.07
C ALA A 89 8.37 7.90 -3.89
N TRP A 90 7.21 8.22 -3.30
CA TRP A 90 5.94 8.14 -4.00
C TRP A 90 5.58 9.47 -4.66
N SER A 91 5.34 9.44 -5.97
CA SER A 91 4.61 10.52 -6.65
C SER A 91 3.11 10.34 -6.38
N GLN A 92 2.60 11.06 -5.37
CA GLN A 92 1.20 10.95 -4.96
C GLN A 92 0.24 11.50 -6.02
N LYS A 93 -0.80 10.71 -6.30
CA LYS A 93 -1.94 11.10 -7.12
C LYS A 93 -3.15 11.24 -6.21
N ILE A 94 -4.10 12.11 -6.58
CA ILE A 94 -5.37 12.31 -5.84
C ILE A 94 -6.08 10.97 -5.55
N ASP A 95 -6.06 10.04 -6.49
CA ASP A 95 -6.68 8.73 -6.30
C ASP A 95 -5.94 7.83 -5.29
N ASP A 96 -4.61 7.97 -5.17
CA ASP A 96 -3.82 7.24 -4.20
C ASP A 96 -4.02 7.83 -2.79
N ASP A 97 -4.15 9.16 -2.68
CA ASP A 97 -4.50 9.83 -1.43
C ASP A 97 -5.86 9.36 -0.90
N LYS A 98 -6.89 9.34 -1.76
CA LYS A 98 -8.21 8.80 -1.42
C LYS A 98 -8.15 7.35 -0.94
N ARG A 99 -7.24 6.53 -1.50
CA ARG A 99 -7.05 5.13 -1.07
C ARG A 99 -6.39 5.06 0.31
N ILE A 100 -5.43 5.92 0.59
CA ILE A 100 -4.76 6.03 1.89
C ILE A 100 -5.79 6.47 2.94
N GLU A 101 -6.57 7.52 2.67
CA GLU A 101 -7.64 8.00 3.56
C GLU A 101 -8.67 6.89 3.84
N ALA A 102 -9.11 6.18 2.81
CA ALA A 102 -10.03 5.06 2.99
C ALA A 102 -9.42 3.92 3.83
N ALA A 103 -8.11 3.66 3.69
CA ALA A 103 -7.40 2.68 4.50
C ALA A 103 -7.27 3.14 5.96
N GLU A 104 -6.91 4.39 6.20
CA GLU A 104 -6.85 4.99 7.54
C GLU A 104 -8.20 4.91 8.25
N MET A 105 -9.28 5.32 7.56
CA MET A 105 -10.64 5.23 8.09
C MET A 105 -11.04 3.78 8.44
N TRP A 106 -10.62 2.81 7.64
CA TRP A 106 -10.84 1.40 7.92
C TRP A 106 -10.08 0.93 9.18
N LEU A 107 -8.83 1.37 9.37
CA LEU A 107 -8.03 1.06 10.55
C LEU A 107 -8.67 1.61 11.83
N TYR A 108 -9.04 2.89 11.85
CA TYR A 108 -9.67 3.50 13.03
C TYR A 108 -11.03 2.91 13.35
N ARG A 109 -11.88 2.68 12.35
CA ARG A 109 -13.18 2.03 12.58
C ARG A 109 -13.03 0.68 13.26
N ARG A 110 -11.98 -0.08 12.92
CA ARG A 110 -11.72 -1.40 13.53
C ARG A 110 -11.28 -1.30 14.99
N ILE A 111 -10.49 -0.29 15.35
CA ILE A 111 -10.10 -0.02 16.75
C ILE A 111 -11.30 0.46 17.56
N LEU A 112 -12.07 1.40 17.02
CA LEU A 112 -13.24 2.00 17.66
C LEU A 112 -14.49 1.11 17.59
N ARG A 113 -14.45 0.02 16.82
CA ARG A 113 -15.54 -0.93 16.57
C ARG A 113 -16.81 -0.29 16.02
N VAL A 114 -16.65 0.78 15.25
CA VAL A 114 -17.75 1.46 14.56
C VAL A 114 -18.14 0.61 13.36
N LYS A 115 -19.42 0.24 13.25
CA LYS A 115 -19.90 -0.53 12.10
C LYS A 115 -19.80 0.32 10.84
N TRP A 116 -19.66 -0.31 9.68
CA TRP A 116 -19.58 0.41 8.41
C TRP A 116 -20.89 1.15 8.06
N THR A 117 -22.02 0.71 8.62
CA THR A 117 -23.34 1.34 8.52
C THR A 117 -23.51 2.55 9.43
N ASP A 118 -22.66 2.70 10.45
CA ASP A 118 -22.80 3.77 11.42
C ASP A 118 -22.25 5.08 10.82
N LYS A 119 -23.16 6.02 10.54
CA LYS A 119 -22.80 7.39 10.15
C LYS A 119 -22.71 8.24 11.41
N ARG A 120 -21.49 8.60 11.82
CA ARG A 120 -21.27 9.66 12.82
C ARG A 120 -20.98 10.96 12.09
N THR A 121 -22.01 11.79 11.95
CA THR A 121 -21.87 13.20 11.54
C THR A 121 -21.33 13.96 12.75
N LYS A 122 -20.47 14.96 12.52
CA LYS A 122 -20.12 15.94 13.57
C LYS A 122 -21.32 16.83 13.87
#